data_AF-A0A5J4TFW0-F1
#
_entry.id   AF-A0A5J4TFW0-F1
#
_cell.length_a   1.000
_cell.length_b   1.000
_cell.length_c   1.000
_cell.angle_alpha   90.00
_cell.angle_beta   90.00
_cell.angle_gamma   90.00
#
_symmetry.space_group_name_H-M   'P 1'
#
loop_
_entity.id
_entity.type
_entity.pdbx_description
1 polymer ?
#
loop_
_entity_poly.entity_id
_entity_poly.type
_entity_poly.pdbx_seq_one_letter_code
_entity_poly.pdbx_strand_id
1 'polypeptide(L)'
;MAKHHADLIFCRKQPGVAVRKLCENCDGRCIICDSYTKPTTLVHICDECNYGSYQGRCIICGAKCMADAYYCKECTLQEKDRNGCPKIINIGQSKPMHITIKRKYDIQL
;
A
#
# COMPACT_ATOMS: atom_id res chain seq x y z
N MET A 1 -0.32 3.35 -15.02
CA MET A 1 -1.44 2.45 -14.68
C MET A 1 -0.88 1.34 -13.80
N ALA A 2 -0.92 1.47 -12.46
CA ALA A 2 -0.80 0.27 -11.65
C ALA A 2 -2.14 -0.46 -11.77
N LYS A 3 -2.30 -1.21 -12.87
CA LYS A 3 -3.30 -2.26 -12.96
C LYS A 3 -2.97 -3.17 -11.80
N HIS A 4 -3.78 -3.12 -10.75
CA HIS A 4 -3.72 -4.11 -9.69
C HIS A 4 -3.68 -5.46 -10.39
N HIS A 5 -2.58 -6.20 -10.23
CA HIS A 5 -2.61 -7.61 -10.57
C HIS A 5 -3.84 -8.18 -9.86
N ALA A 6 -4.66 -8.94 -10.58
CA ALA A 6 -5.90 -9.52 -10.04
C ALA A 6 -5.65 -10.35 -8.75
N ASP A 7 -4.40 -10.76 -8.52
CA ASP A 7 -3.89 -11.47 -7.34
C ASP A 7 -3.67 -10.63 -6.06
N LEU A 8 -3.86 -9.30 -6.09
CA LEU A 8 -3.67 -8.48 -4.90
C LEU A 8 -4.90 -8.57 -3.99
N ILE A 9 -4.77 -9.36 -2.92
CA ILE A 9 -5.81 -9.53 -1.91
C ILE A 9 -5.66 -8.44 -0.84
N PHE A 10 -6.75 -7.70 -0.63
CA PHE A 10 -6.88 -6.70 0.43
C PHE A 10 -7.43 -7.32 1.72
N CYS A 11 -7.03 -6.75 2.86
CA CYS A 11 -7.48 -7.17 4.18
C CYS A 11 -9.00 -7.00 4.37
N ARG A 12 -9.56 -5.84 3.98
CA ARG A 12 -11.00 -5.50 4.08
C ARG A 12 -11.65 -5.63 5.46
N LYS A 13 -10.87 -5.78 6.53
CA LYS A 13 -11.36 -5.70 7.92
C LYS A 13 -11.86 -4.28 8.24
N GLN A 14 -12.69 -4.15 9.28
CA GLN A 14 -13.18 -2.85 9.75
C GLN A 14 -12.00 -1.92 10.05
N PRO A 15 -11.95 -0.72 9.44
CA PRO A 15 -10.89 0.24 9.71
C PRO A 15 -11.06 0.81 11.12
N GLY A 16 -9.96 0.95 11.84
CA GLY A 16 -9.91 1.60 13.14
C GLY A 16 -9.57 3.08 13.03
N VAL A 17 -9.11 3.67 14.12
CA VAL A 17 -8.72 5.10 14.18
C VAL A 17 -7.35 5.38 13.57
N ALA A 18 -6.54 4.34 13.35
CA ALA A 18 -5.16 4.48 12.91
C ALA A 18 -5.06 5.00 11.46
N VAL A 19 -4.47 6.18 11.31
CA VAL A 19 -4.14 6.76 10.00
C VAL A 19 -2.87 6.09 9.46
N ARG A 20 -2.92 5.67 8.20
CA ARG A 20 -1.78 5.02 7.56
C ARG A 20 -0.85 6.03 6.90
N LYS A 21 0.42 5.64 6.79
CA LYS A 21 1.49 6.45 6.24
C LYS A 21 2.15 5.81 5.02
N LEU A 22 2.80 6.64 4.22
CA LEU A 22 3.60 6.31 3.04
C LEU A 22 5.07 6.70 3.28
N CYS A 23 5.98 6.03 2.59
CA CYS A 23 7.37 6.44 2.50
C CYS A 23 7.53 7.52 1.43
N GLU A 24 8.67 8.22 1.43
CA GLU A 24 9.03 9.25 0.43
C GLU A 24 8.78 8.81 -1.03
N ASN A 25 9.15 7.57 -1.37
CA ASN A 25 9.00 7.05 -2.73
C ASN A 25 7.55 6.78 -3.17
N CYS A 26 6.64 6.63 -2.20
CA CYS A 26 5.24 6.33 -2.44
C CYS A 26 4.34 7.53 -2.09
N ASP A 27 4.92 8.65 -1.69
CA ASP A 27 4.17 9.82 -1.26
C ASP A 27 3.27 10.36 -2.38
N GLY A 28 2.10 10.87 -1.99
CA GLY A 28 1.11 11.41 -2.93
C GLY A 28 0.38 10.38 -3.81
N ARG A 29 0.65 9.07 -3.67
CA ARG A 29 -0.06 8.03 -4.42
C ARG A 29 -1.36 7.61 -3.74
N CYS A 30 -2.43 7.50 -4.52
CA CYS A 30 -3.65 6.83 -4.07
C CYS A 30 -3.40 5.33 -3.89
N ILE A 31 -3.78 4.78 -2.73
CA ILE A 31 -3.53 3.36 -2.38
C ILE A 31 -4.32 2.39 -3.27
N ILE A 32 -5.44 2.84 -3.83
CA ILE A 32 -6.35 1.99 -4.62
C ILE A 32 -6.08 2.08 -6.13
N CYS A 33 -5.62 3.20 -6.68
CA CYS A 33 -5.39 3.31 -8.13
C CYS A 33 -3.96 3.69 -8.50
N ASP A 34 -3.08 3.88 -7.52
CA ASP A 34 -1.67 4.32 -7.67
C ASP A 34 -1.53 5.63 -8.44
N SER A 35 -2.61 6.41 -8.59
CA SER A 35 -2.58 7.71 -9.25
C SER A 35 -2.10 8.80 -8.30
N TYR A 36 -1.37 9.78 -8.83
CA TYR A 36 -0.89 10.97 -8.13
C TYR A 36 -1.89 12.14 -8.23
N THR A 37 -3.18 11.83 -8.10
CA THR A 37 -4.26 12.82 -8.22
C THR A 37 -4.58 13.45 -6.86
N LYS A 38 -5.38 14.53 -6.84
CA LYS A 38 -5.69 15.30 -5.63
C LYS A 38 -6.10 14.39 -4.45
N PRO A 39 -5.34 14.37 -3.34
CA PRO A 39 -5.71 13.65 -2.13
C PRO A 39 -6.94 14.31 -1.49
N THR A 40 -7.88 13.50 -1.04
CA THR A 40 -9.15 14.00 -0.47
C THR A 40 -9.43 13.43 0.91
N THR A 41 -9.32 12.11 1.05
CA THR A 41 -9.74 11.39 2.24
C THR A 41 -8.55 10.69 2.86
N LEU A 42 -8.37 10.81 4.18
CA LEU A 42 -7.34 10.09 4.92
C LEU A 42 -7.59 8.58 4.90
N VAL A 43 -6.51 7.82 4.90
CA VAL A 43 -6.61 6.36 4.87
C VAL A 43 -6.53 5.79 6.27
N HIS A 44 -7.57 5.07 6.65
CA HIS A 44 -7.65 4.32 7.90
C HIS A 44 -7.39 2.83 7.67
N ILE A 45 -6.71 2.20 8.63
CA ILE A 45 -6.43 0.75 8.62
C ILE A 45 -7.01 0.07 9.86
N CYS A 46 -7.23 -1.24 9.78
CA CYS A 46 -7.66 -2.02 10.94
C CYS A 46 -6.53 -2.14 11.98
N ASP A 47 -6.90 -2.36 13.24
CA ASP A 47 -5.95 -2.44 14.35
C ASP A 47 -4.95 -3.58 14.20
N GLU A 48 -5.36 -4.70 13.61
CA GLU A 48 -4.46 -5.83 13.33
C GLU A 48 -3.35 -5.46 12.34
N CYS A 49 -3.68 -4.71 11.28
CA CYS A 49 -2.68 -4.21 10.32
C CYS A 49 -1.81 -3.07 10.91
N ASN A 50 -2.23 -2.50 12.04
CA ASN A 50 -1.50 -1.48 12.76
C ASN A 50 -0.78 -2.03 14.01
N TYR A 51 -0.67 -3.35 14.16
CA TYR A 51 -0.09 -3.93 15.37
C TYR A 51 1.42 -4.20 15.24
N GLY A 52 2.17 -3.95 16.32
CA GLY A 52 3.59 -4.28 16.46
C GLY A 52 4.48 -3.74 15.35
N SER A 53 5.26 -4.62 14.72
CA SER A 53 6.24 -4.27 13.68
C SER A 53 5.64 -3.60 12.43
N TYR A 54 4.32 -3.67 12.21
CA TYR A 54 3.67 -3.03 11.06
C TYR A 54 3.37 -1.53 11.26
N GLN A 55 3.54 -1.02 12.49
CA GLN A 55 3.41 0.40 12.82
C GLN A 55 4.47 1.24 12.11
N GLY A 56 4.08 2.43 11.63
CA GLY A 56 5.02 3.36 10.99
C GLY A 56 5.67 2.86 9.70
N ARG A 57 5.13 1.80 9.07
CA ARG A 57 5.61 1.24 7.80
C ARG A 57 4.73 1.62 6.62
N CYS A 58 5.31 1.73 5.44
CA CYS A 58 4.57 2.08 4.24
C CYS A 58 3.55 0.99 3.89
N ILE A 59 2.31 1.38 3.59
CA ILE A 59 1.27 0.41 3.23
C ILE A 59 1.58 -0.37 1.96
N ILE A 60 2.26 0.26 0.99
CA ILE A 60 2.60 -0.28 -0.33
C ILE A 60 3.88 -1.14 -0.29
N CYS A 61 4.98 -0.57 0.23
CA CYS A 61 6.29 -1.21 0.16
C CYS A 61 6.81 -1.76 1.50
N GLY A 62 6.30 -1.30 2.64
CA GLY A 62 6.77 -1.70 3.96
C GLY A 62 8.01 -0.95 4.49
N ALA A 63 8.53 0.05 3.77
CA ALA A 63 9.65 0.90 4.20
C ALA A 63 9.24 1.89 5.32
N LYS A 64 10.22 2.62 5.88
CA LYS A 64 9.98 3.66 6.89
C LYS A 64 9.07 4.77 6.34
N CYS A 65 8.05 5.13 7.09
CA CYS A 65 7.09 6.18 6.69
C CYS A 65 7.50 7.58 7.14
N MET A 66 7.05 8.57 6.37
CA MET A 66 7.14 9.98 6.74
C MET A 66 5.79 10.70 6.61
N ALA A 67 5.07 10.49 5.51
CA ALA A 67 3.85 11.24 5.19
C ALA A 67 2.57 10.41 5.37
N ASP A 68 1.44 11.07 5.63
CA ASP A 68 0.13 10.41 5.75
C ASP A 68 -0.42 10.01 4.37
N ALA A 69 -1.18 8.91 4.35
CA ALA A 69 -1.69 8.31 3.12
C ALA A 69 -3.13 8.76 2.83
N TYR A 70 -3.45 8.97 1.56
CA TYR A 70 -4.73 9.50 1.12
C TYR A 70 -5.36 8.69 -0.01
N TYR A 71 -6.69 8.71 -0.06
CA TYR A 71 -7.47 8.32 -1.23
C TYR A 71 -7.65 9.53 -2.16
N CYS A 72 -7.59 9.26 -3.47
CA CYS A 72 -7.93 10.28 -4.45
C CYS A 72 -9.44 10.51 -4.55
N LYS A 73 -9.81 11.69 -5.04
CA LYS A 73 -11.20 12.11 -5.22
C LYS A 73 -12.06 11.09 -5.98
N GLU A 74 -11.52 10.51 -7.05
CA GLU A 74 -12.25 9.54 -7.88
C GLU A 74 -12.54 8.25 -7.12
N CYS A 75 -11.58 7.75 -6.32
CA CYS A 75 -11.79 6.57 -5.49
C CYS A 75 -12.82 6.84 -4.39
N THR A 76 -12.82 8.03 -3.79
CA THR A 76 -13.84 8.41 -2.81
C THR A 76 -15.23 8.58 -3.44
N LEU A 77 -15.32 9.12 -4.66
CA LEU A 77 -16.60 9.20 -5.40
C LEU A 77 -17.17 7.82 -5.76
N GLN A 78 -16.29 6.85 -6.01
CA GLN A 78 -16.67 5.45 -6.23
C GLN A 78 -16.84 4.66 -4.93
N GLU A 79 -16.84 5.33 -3.77
CA GLU A 79 -17.00 4.75 -2.44
C GLU A 79 -15.96 3.66 -2.11
N LYS A 80 -14.81 3.66 -2.79
CA LYS A 80 -13.75 2.67 -2.60
C LYS A 80 -13.05 2.80 -1.25
N ASP A 81 -13.12 3.97 -0.63
CA ASP A 81 -12.63 4.24 0.73
C ASP A 81 -13.45 3.51 1.81
N ARG A 82 -14.69 3.10 1.51
CA ARG A 82 -15.61 2.44 2.44
C ARG A 82 -15.49 0.92 2.45
N ASN A 83 -14.68 0.35 1.55
CA ASN A 83 -14.51 -1.11 1.41
C ASN A 83 -13.74 -1.79 2.56
N GLY A 84 -13.26 -1.02 3.54
CA GLY A 84 -12.50 -1.50 4.69
C GLY A 84 -11.00 -1.29 4.57
N CYS A 85 -10.23 -2.02 5.37
CA CYS A 85 -8.77 -1.85 5.47
C CYS A 85 -8.08 -2.11 4.11
N PRO A 86 -7.40 -1.11 3.53
CA PRO A 86 -6.77 -1.22 2.21
C PRO A 86 -5.39 -1.88 2.24
N LYS A 87 -5.00 -2.50 3.36
CA LYS A 87 -3.71 -3.21 3.44
C LYS A 87 -3.76 -4.45 2.57
N ILE A 88 -2.81 -4.55 1.63
CA ILE A 88 -2.59 -5.76 0.85
C ILE A 88 -1.90 -6.78 1.75
N ILE A 89 -2.50 -7.96 1.88
CA ILE A 89 -1.97 -9.07 2.69
C ILE A 89 -1.08 -10.00 1.88
N ASN A 90 -1.31 -10.10 0.57
CA ASN A 90 -0.52 -10.94 -0.31
C ASN A 90 0.69 -10.19 -0.89
N ILE A 91 1.86 -10.82 -0.90
CA ILE A 91 3.02 -10.34 -1.66
C ILE A 91 2.87 -10.90 -3.06
N GLY A 92 2.31 -10.10 -3.97
CA GLY A 92 2.21 -10.47 -5.38
C GLY A 92 3.56 -10.95 -5.96
N GLN A 93 3.49 -11.89 -6.89
CA GLN A 93 4.63 -12.65 -7.46
C GLN A 93 5.75 -11.80 -8.10
N SER A 94 5.60 -10.48 -8.19
CA SER A 94 6.55 -9.55 -8.80
C SER A 94 7.75 -9.17 -7.91
N LYS A 95 7.65 -9.29 -6.58
CA LYS A 95 8.79 -8.99 -5.68
C LYS A 95 9.87 -10.10 -5.58
N PRO A 96 9.56 -11.41 -5.53
CA PRO A 96 10.61 -12.42 -5.43
C PRO A 96 11.45 -12.55 -6.71
N MET A 97 10.92 -12.20 -7.89
CA MET A 97 11.66 -12.32 -9.15
C MET A 97 12.89 -11.40 -9.20
N HIS A 98 12.78 -10.14 -8.75
CA HIS A 98 13.91 -9.21 -8.77
C HIS A 98 15.04 -9.59 -7.78
N ILE A 99 14.72 -10.30 -6.69
CA ILE A 99 15.73 -10.80 -5.75
C ILE A 99 16.50 -11.97 -6.36
N THR A 100 15.81 -12.90 -7.03
CA THR A 100 16.45 -14.04 -7.69
C THR A 100 17.28 -13.63 -8.92
N ILE A 101 16.82 -12.65 -9.71
CA ILE A 101 17.60 -12.15 -10.85
C ILE A 101 18.91 -11.50 -10.37
N LYS A 102 18.88 -10.63 -9.36
CA LYS A 102 20.11 -10.01 -8.81
C LYS A 102 21.12 -11.06 -8.33
N ARG A 103 20.66 -12.16 -7.75
CA ARG A 103 21.56 -13.26 -7.34
C ARG A 103 22.21 -14.01 -8.50
N LYS A 104 21.64 -14.02 -9.71
CA LYS A 104 22.29 -14.62 -10.88
C LYS A 104 23.40 -13.75 -11.47
N TYR A 105 23.34 -12.43 -11.32
CA TYR A 105 24.36 -11.50 -11.85
C TYR A 105 25.55 -11.26 -10.91
N ASP A 106 25.46 -11.69 -9.64
CA ASP A 106 26.55 -11.56 -8.65
C ASP A 106 27.48 -12.79 -8.60
N ILE A 107 27.19 -13.85 -9.37
CA ILE A 107 27.97 -15.11 -9.44
C ILE A 107 28.72 -15.20 -10.79
N GLN A 108 29.20 -14.07 -11.32
CA GLN A 108 30.04 -14.05 -12.52
C GLN A 108 31.25 -13.13 -12.41
N LEU A 109 31.87 -13.06 -11.22
CA LEU A 109 33.25 -12.59 -11.03
C LEU A 109 34.02 -13.60 -10.17
#